data_AF-A0A0D4BW68-F1
#
_entry.id   AF-A0A0D4BW68-F1
#
_cell.length_a   1.000
_cell.length_b   1.000
_cell.length_c   1.000
_cell.angle_alpha   90.00
_cell.angle_beta   90.00
_cell.angle_gamma   90.00
#
_symmetry.space_group_name_H-M   'P 1'
#
loop_
_entity.id
_entity.type
_entity.pdbx_description
1 polymer ?
#
loop_
_entity_poly.entity_id
_entity_poly.type
_entity_poly.pdbx_seq_one_letter_code
_entity_poly.pdbx_strand_id
1 'polypeptide(L)'
;MDILQAAQQNPIVALIVACEVGLWVLLLGGLALRYLLRLRRVSAAVLAGIPLLDVVLVVAVALDLMRGAEVEWVHGLAAYYLGVSLAFGPAMVRYVDVRFAHRFAAGPPPPAKPRPGAEKRAAAWKEWYRVVTAAAIASLVLLGLIVFFAKPEAQQTLLWWIGRAWAIAGLWLLFGPLFESGKSAEQRSPGAEARSNGG
;
A
#
# COMPACT_ATOMS: atom_id res chain seq x y z
N MET A 1 -20.12 19.66 -8.41
CA MET A 1 -19.77 18.86 -9.60
C MET A 1 -20.12 17.42 -9.27
N ASP A 2 -21.18 16.91 -9.88
CA ASP A 2 -21.67 15.55 -9.62
C ASP A 2 -20.73 14.52 -10.24
N ILE A 3 -20.37 13.52 -9.45
CA ILE A 3 -19.47 12.41 -9.79
C ILE A 3 -19.92 11.68 -11.07
N LEU A 4 -21.23 11.67 -11.33
CA LEU A 4 -21.84 11.13 -12.55
C LEU A 4 -21.53 11.95 -13.80
N GLN A 5 -21.40 13.27 -13.68
CA GLN A 5 -21.08 14.17 -14.79
C GLN A 5 -19.58 14.12 -15.13
N ALA A 6 -18.71 13.99 -14.11
CA ALA A 6 -17.29 13.73 -14.30
C ALA A 6 -17.01 12.35 -14.93
N ALA A 7 -17.79 11.32 -14.57
CA ALA A 7 -17.71 9.99 -15.16
C ALA A 7 -18.14 9.95 -16.64
N GLN A 8 -19.05 10.83 -17.08
CA GLN A 8 -19.43 10.93 -18.48
C GLN A 8 -18.46 11.76 -19.34
N GLN A 9 -17.70 12.67 -18.72
CA GLN A 9 -16.74 13.53 -19.43
C GLN A 9 -15.35 12.92 -19.54
N ASN A 10 -14.94 12.08 -18.59
CA ASN A 10 -13.61 11.47 -18.56
C ASN A 10 -13.69 9.93 -18.42
N PRO A 11 -13.27 9.16 -19.44
CA PRO A 11 -13.34 7.70 -19.43
C PRO A 11 -12.57 7.06 -18.26
N ILE A 12 -11.52 7.74 -17.76
CA ILE A 12 -10.75 7.31 -16.59
C ILE A 12 -11.60 7.32 -15.30
N VAL A 13 -12.46 8.32 -15.11
CA VAL A 13 -13.27 8.42 -13.88
C VAL A 13 -14.27 7.26 -13.82
N ALA A 14 -14.94 6.97 -14.94
CA ALA A 14 -15.82 5.81 -15.05
C ALA A 14 -15.08 4.50 -14.76
N LEU A 15 -13.83 4.39 -15.22
CA LEU A 15 -13.01 3.21 -15.02
C LEU A 15 -12.54 3.05 -13.56
N ILE A 16 -12.15 4.14 -12.89
CA ILE A 16 -11.85 4.15 -11.45
C ILE A 16 -13.08 3.71 -10.66
N VAL A 17 -14.26 4.26 -10.96
CA VAL A 17 -15.51 3.88 -10.30
C VAL A 17 -15.85 2.40 -10.57
N ALA A 18 -15.65 1.91 -11.80
CA ALA A 18 -15.88 0.51 -12.12
C ALA A 18 -14.91 -0.42 -11.38
N CYS A 19 -13.63 -0.04 -11.26
CA CYS A 19 -12.65 -0.77 -10.46
C CYS A 19 -12.98 -0.76 -8.97
N GLU A 20 -13.43 0.38 -8.44
CA GLU A 20 -13.87 0.50 -7.05
C GLU A 20 -15.05 -0.45 -6.78
N VAL A 21 -16.07 -0.42 -7.65
CA VAL A 21 -17.22 -1.34 -7.56
C VAL A 21 -16.77 -2.80 -7.68
N GLY A 22 -15.90 -3.11 -8.63
CA GLY A 22 -15.34 -4.46 -8.81
C GLY A 22 -14.57 -4.94 -7.57
N LEU A 23 -13.80 -4.05 -6.94
CA LEU A 23 -13.09 -4.33 -5.70
C LEU A 23 -14.06 -4.64 -4.56
N TRP A 24 -15.11 -3.84 -4.36
CA TRP A 24 -16.13 -4.10 -3.34
C TRP A 24 -16.85 -5.43 -3.59
N VAL A 25 -17.17 -5.76 -4.84
CA VAL A 25 -17.80 -7.03 -5.22
C VAL A 25 -16.88 -8.22 -4.93
N LEU A 26 -15.60 -8.16 -5.33
CA LEU A 26 -14.64 -9.24 -5.06
C LEU A 26 -14.35 -9.38 -3.57
N LEU A 27 -14.22 -8.27 -2.85
CA LEU A 27 -13.95 -8.27 -1.41
C LEU A 27 -15.12 -8.87 -0.64
N LEU A 28 -16.34 -8.34 -0.81
CA LEU A 28 -17.52 -8.83 -0.12
C LEU A 28 -17.90 -10.23 -0.56
N GLY A 29 -17.83 -10.52 -1.86
CA GLY A 29 -18.08 -11.85 -2.42
C GLY A 29 -17.08 -12.88 -1.90
N GLY A 30 -15.79 -12.56 -1.93
CA GLY A 30 -14.73 -13.40 -1.40
C GLY A 30 -14.89 -13.67 0.10
N LEU A 31 -15.30 -12.68 0.89
CA LEU A 31 -15.61 -12.85 2.32
C LEU A 31 -16.84 -13.72 2.53
N ALA A 32 -17.93 -13.50 1.78
CA ALA A 32 -19.15 -14.29 1.85
C ALA A 32 -18.89 -15.76 1.52
N LEU A 33 -18.15 -16.03 0.42
CA LEU A 33 -17.69 -17.39 0.06
C LEU A 33 -16.90 -18.05 1.18
N ARG A 34 -16.04 -17.29 1.87
CA ARG A 34 -15.19 -17.81 2.95
C ARG A 34 -15.96 -18.18 4.20
N TYR A 35 -16.95 -17.38 4.59
CA TYR A 35 -17.58 -17.49 5.91
C TYR A 35 -19.02 -18.02 5.85
N LEU A 36 -19.83 -17.65 4.86
CA LEU A 36 -21.18 -18.22 4.70
C LEU A 36 -21.10 -19.62 4.09
N LEU A 37 -20.29 -19.79 3.03
CA LEU A 37 -20.19 -21.05 2.29
C LEU A 37 -19.02 -21.93 2.73
N ARG A 38 -18.15 -21.43 3.63
CA ARG A 38 -16.93 -22.12 4.13
C ARG A 38 -15.95 -22.55 3.02
N LEU A 39 -16.04 -21.95 1.82
CA LEU A 39 -15.21 -22.28 0.65
C LEU A 39 -13.90 -21.50 0.64
N ARG A 40 -12.97 -21.86 1.54
CA ARG A 40 -11.67 -21.17 1.70
C ARG A 40 -10.85 -21.05 0.42
N ARG A 41 -10.80 -22.10 -0.41
CA ARG A 41 -9.99 -22.09 -1.66
C ARG A 41 -10.59 -21.17 -2.73
N VAL A 42 -11.92 -21.18 -2.87
CA VAL A 42 -12.65 -20.31 -3.81
C VAL A 42 -12.55 -18.86 -3.38
N SER A 43 -12.72 -18.58 -2.08
CA SER A 43 -12.50 -17.25 -1.51
C SER A 43 -11.09 -16.73 -1.80
N ALA A 44 -10.06 -17.55 -1.60
CA ALA A 44 -8.69 -17.15 -1.92
C ALA A 44 -8.50 -16.83 -3.40
N ALA A 45 -9.10 -17.60 -4.31
CA ALA A 45 -9.07 -17.33 -5.74
C ALA A 45 -9.82 -16.04 -6.11
N VAL A 46 -10.99 -15.78 -5.52
CA VAL A 46 -11.78 -14.55 -5.74
C VAL A 46 -11.03 -13.32 -5.21
N LEU A 47 -10.42 -13.42 -4.02
CA LEU A 47 -9.63 -12.33 -3.44
C LEU A 47 -8.31 -12.10 -4.20
N ALA A 48 -7.75 -13.13 -4.85
CA ALA A 48 -6.62 -12.96 -5.78
C ALA A 48 -7.03 -12.23 -7.07
N GLY A 49 -8.32 -12.08 -7.35
CA GLY A 49 -8.82 -11.20 -8.42
C GLY A 49 -8.64 -9.71 -8.13
N ILE A 50 -8.46 -9.31 -6.87
CA ILE A 50 -8.25 -7.89 -6.49
C ILE A 50 -6.95 -7.33 -7.11
N PRO A 51 -5.77 -7.94 -6.93
CA PRO A 51 -4.56 -7.46 -7.61
C PRO A 51 -4.64 -7.57 -9.13
N LEU A 52 -5.46 -8.48 -9.67
CA LEU A 52 -5.70 -8.55 -11.11
C LEU A 52 -6.51 -7.35 -11.61
N LEU A 53 -7.54 -6.93 -10.87
CA LEU A 53 -8.31 -5.70 -11.14
C LEU A 53 -7.42 -4.46 -11.10
N ASP A 54 -6.50 -4.40 -10.14
CA ASP A 54 -5.49 -3.32 -10.05
C ASP A 54 -4.60 -3.29 -11.30
N VAL A 55 -4.12 -4.44 -11.79
CA VAL A 55 -3.35 -4.51 -13.05
C VAL A 55 -4.17 -4.03 -14.24
N VAL A 56 -5.44 -4.44 -14.33
CA VAL A 56 -6.35 -3.98 -15.40
C VAL A 56 -6.55 -2.46 -15.35
N LEU A 57 -6.68 -1.88 -14.16
CA LEU A 57 -6.76 -0.43 -13.96
C LEU A 57 -5.52 0.28 -14.54
N VAL A 58 -4.31 -0.21 -14.22
CA VAL A 58 -3.06 0.36 -14.76
C VAL A 58 -3.02 0.29 -16.28
N VAL A 59 -3.37 -0.87 -16.83
CA VAL A 59 -3.39 -1.08 -18.29
C VAL A 59 -4.38 -0.14 -18.95
N ALA A 60 -5.56 0.05 -18.37
CA ALA A 60 -6.55 0.96 -18.91
C ALA A 60 -6.13 2.43 -18.81
N VAL A 61 -5.48 2.85 -17.71
CA VAL A 61 -4.89 4.19 -17.59
C VAL A 61 -3.79 4.39 -18.65
N ALA A 62 -2.95 3.38 -18.88
CA ALA A 62 -1.94 3.39 -19.93
C ALA A 62 -2.56 3.53 -21.33
N LEU A 63 -3.63 2.79 -21.63
CA LEU A 63 -4.36 2.88 -22.89
C LEU A 63 -5.05 4.25 -23.08
N ASP A 64 -5.48 4.89 -22.00
CA ASP A 64 -6.08 6.23 -22.08
C ASP A 64 -5.03 7.30 -22.39
N LEU A 65 -3.85 7.20 -21.78
CA LEU A 65 -2.68 8.02 -22.12
C LEU A 65 -2.25 7.83 -23.58
N MET A 66 -2.30 6.60 -24.12
CA MET A 66 -2.04 6.33 -25.54
C MET A 66 -3.00 7.06 -26.48
N ARG A 67 -4.25 7.27 -26.04
CA ARG A 67 -5.28 7.96 -26.83
C ARG A 67 -5.15 9.49 -26.79
N GLY A 68 -4.16 10.00 -26.06
CA GLY A 68 -3.81 11.42 -26.01
C GLY A 68 -4.45 12.21 -24.89
N ALA A 69 -4.96 11.54 -23.83
CA ALA A 69 -5.45 12.21 -22.64
C ALA A 69 -4.34 13.05 -21.97
N GLU A 70 -4.70 14.22 -21.45
CA GLU A 70 -3.76 15.07 -20.73
C GLU A 70 -3.37 14.48 -19.38
N VAL A 71 -2.08 14.60 -19.02
CA VAL A 71 -1.55 14.05 -17.77
C VAL A 71 -1.93 14.94 -16.59
N GLU A 72 -3.13 14.73 -16.05
CA GLU A 72 -3.59 15.38 -14.83
C GLU A 72 -3.07 14.70 -13.54
N TRP A 73 -3.24 15.40 -12.42
CA TRP A 73 -2.91 14.95 -11.05
C TRP A 73 -3.46 13.56 -10.70
N VAL A 74 -4.58 13.17 -11.32
CA VAL A 74 -5.23 11.86 -11.14
C VAL A 74 -4.30 10.70 -11.52
N HIS A 75 -3.45 10.87 -12.54
CA HIS A 75 -2.52 9.83 -13.00
C HIS A 75 -1.43 9.52 -11.97
N GLY A 76 -0.90 10.57 -11.32
CA GLY A 76 0.07 10.43 -10.23
C GLY A 76 -0.55 9.74 -9.00
N LEU A 77 -1.78 10.13 -8.66
CA LEU A 77 -2.51 9.59 -7.52
C LEU A 77 -2.88 8.10 -7.73
N ALA A 78 -3.27 7.72 -8.94
CA ALA A 78 -3.60 6.34 -9.29
C ALA A 78 -2.40 5.40 -9.11
N ALA A 79 -1.20 5.81 -9.54
CA ALA A 79 0.01 5.02 -9.36
C ALA A 79 0.37 4.85 -7.87
N TYR A 80 0.17 5.90 -7.05
CA TYR A 80 0.36 5.82 -5.60
C TYR A 80 -0.65 4.89 -4.94
N TYR A 81 -1.93 5.03 -5.28
CA TYR A 81 -2.99 4.17 -4.77
C TYR A 81 -2.67 2.70 -5.04
N LEU A 82 -2.26 2.39 -6.28
CA LEU A 82 -1.85 1.05 -6.68
C LEU A 82 -0.63 0.55 -5.91
N GLY A 83 0.41 1.37 -5.78
CA GLY A 83 1.62 1.01 -5.03
C GLY A 83 1.31 0.69 -3.57
N VAL A 84 0.45 1.49 -2.93
CA VAL A 84 0.00 1.25 -1.55
C VAL A 84 -0.85 -0.03 -1.47
N SER A 85 -1.82 -0.22 -2.37
CA SER A 85 -2.67 -1.41 -2.39
C SER A 85 -1.85 -2.69 -2.55
N LEU A 86 -0.87 -2.74 -3.45
CA LEU A 86 -0.02 -3.93 -3.64
C LEU A 86 0.93 -4.16 -2.46
N ALA A 87 1.55 -3.11 -1.91
CA ALA A 87 2.51 -3.26 -0.83
C ALA A 87 1.87 -3.62 0.52
N PHE A 88 0.70 -3.04 0.81
CA PHE A 88 -0.02 -3.24 2.08
C PHE A 88 -1.10 -4.32 1.98
N GLY A 89 -1.59 -4.64 0.79
CA GLY A 89 -2.69 -5.59 0.55
C GLY A 89 -2.49 -6.96 1.20
N PRO A 90 -1.38 -7.68 0.95
CA PRO A 90 -1.15 -8.99 1.55
C PRO A 90 -1.12 -8.96 3.08
N ALA A 91 -0.58 -7.87 3.65
CA ALA A 91 -0.55 -7.68 5.10
C ALA A 91 -1.94 -7.41 5.67
N MET A 92 -2.73 -6.58 4.99
CA MET A 92 -4.10 -6.24 5.37
C MET A 92 -5.00 -7.48 5.30
N VAL A 93 -4.92 -8.26 4.22
CA VAL A 93 -5.67 -9.52 4.07
C VAL A 93 -5.33 -10.49 5.20
N ARG A 94 -4.04 -10.66 5.53
CA ARG A 94 -3.61 -11.52 6.64
C ARG A 94 -4.13 -11.01 7.99
N TYR A 95 -4.12 -9.69 8.21
CA TYR A 95 -4.63 -9.08 9.44
C TYR A 95 -6.13 -9.32 9.60
N VAL A 96 -6.91 -9.06 8.55
CA VAL A 96 -8.36 -9.29 8.53
C VAL A 96 -8.65 -10.78 8.72
N ASP A 97 -7.91 -11.68 8.07
CA ASP A 97 -8.09 -13.13 8.20
C ASP A 97 -7.88 -13.61 9.64
N VAL A 98 -6.83 -13.13 10.32
CA VAL A 98 -6.58 -13.45 11.74
C VAL A 98 -7.71 -12.92 12.64
N ARG A 99 -8.17 -11.68 12.39
CA ARG A 99 -9.23 -11.06 13.20
C ARG A 99 -10.58 -11.76 13.02
N PHE A 100 -10.92 -12.14 11.80
CA PHE A 100 -12.13 -12.89 11.50
C PHE A 100 -12.05 -14.34 12.00
N ALA A 101 -10.90 -15.01 11.85
CA ALA A 101 -10.71 -16.36 12.38
C ALA A 101 -10.93 -16.40 13.90
N HIS A 102 -10.40 -15.40 14.63
CA HIS A 102 -10.66 -15.25 16.06
C HIS A 102 -12.15 -15.02 16.38
N ARG A 103 -12.84 -14.16 15.61
CA ARG A 103 -14.24 -13.78 15.90
C ARG A 103 -15.28 -14.84 15.52
N PHE A 104 -15.06 -15.61 14.45
CA PHE A 104 -16.07 -16.48 13.84
C PHE A 104 -15.66 -17.96 13.79
N ALA A 105 -14.40 -18.30 14.04
CA ALA A 105 -13.89 -19.68 13.91
C ALA A 105 -13.10 -20.16 15.14
N ALA A 106 -13.27 -19.51 16.30
CA ALA A 106 -12.52 -19.80 17.53
C ALA A 106 -10.99 -19.86 17.31
N GLY A 107 -10.48 -19.10 16.34
CA GLY A 107 -9.06 -19.01 16.05
C GLY A 107 -8.27 -18.35 17.18
N PRO A 108 -6.93 -18.52 17.23
CA PRO A 108 -6.10 -17.94 18.27
C PRO A 108 -6.19 -16.40 18.30
N PRO A 109 -5.95 -15.77 19.46
CA PRO A 109 -6.05 -14.32 19.62
C PRO A 109 -5.12 -13.58 18.66
N PRO A 110 -5.55 -12.41 18.13
CA PRO A 110 -4.72 -11.61 17.24
C PRO A 110 -3.39 -11.26 17.92
N PRO A 111 -2.29 -11.22 17.16
CA PRO A 111 -0.96 -11.02 17.72
C PRO A 111 -0.90 -9.75 18.58
N ALA A 112 -0.34 -9.87 19.78
CA ALA A 112 -0.20 -8.77 20.72
C ALA A 112 0.64 -7.63 20.12
N LYS A 113 0.45 -6.40 20.62
CA LYS A 113 1.29 -5.26 20.23
C LYS A 113 2.77 -5.61 20.45
N PRO A 114 3.68 -5.23 19.53
CA PRO A 114 5.11 -5.51 19.66
C PRO A 114 5.61 -5.01 21.02
N ARG A 115 6.37 -5.84 21.74
CA ARG A 115 6.93 -5.43 23.03
C ARG A 115 7.99 -4.33 22.82
N PRO A 116 8.19 -3.44 23.81
CA PRO A 116 9.25 -2.43 23.74
C PRO A 116 10.62 -3.06 23.45
N GLY A 117 11.46 -2.39 22.65
CA GLY A 117 12.81 -2.85 22.32
C GLY A 117 12.94 -3.46 20.93
N ALA A 118 13.59 -4.63 20.83
CA ALA A 118 13.97 -5.24 19.55
C ALA A 118 12.76 -5.62 18.66
N GLU A 119 11.66 -6.08 19.26
CA GLU A 119 10.44 -6.41 18.53
C GLU A 119 9.78 -5.19 17.88
N LYS A 120 9.71 -4.08 18.61
CA LYS A 120 9.17 -2.81 18.09
C LYS A 120 10.03 -2.27 16.94
N ARG A 121 11.36 -2.32 17.07
CA ARG A 121 12.30 -1.96 16.00
C ARG A 121 12.10 -2.82 14.75
N ALA A 122 11.99 -4.14 14.90
CA ALA A 122 11.75 -5.04 13.78
C ALA A 122 10.41 -4.74 13.09
N ALA A 123 9.37 -4.40 13.86
CA ALA A 123 8.09 -3.97 13.32
C ALA A 123 8.19 -2.65 12.53
N ALA A 124 8.90 -1.64 13.05
CA ALA A 124 9.12 -0.37 12.36
C ALA A 124 9.91 -0.54 11.05
N TRP A 125 10.96 -1.37 11.05
CA TRP A 125 11.70 -1.72 9.83
C TRP A 125 10.82 -2.42 8.80
N LYS A 126 10.00 -3.39 9.24
CA LYS A 126 9.09 -4.11 8.35
C LYS A 126 8.04 -3.19 7.72
N GLU A 127 7.54 -2.23 8.48
CA GLU A 127 6.60 -1.24 7.98
C GLU A 127 7.28 -0.26 7.00
N TRP A 128 8.51 0.17 7.30
CA TRP A 128 9.30 0.96 6.35
C TRP A 128 9.59 0.22 5.05
N TYR A 129 9.94 -1.07 5.10
CA TYR A 129 10.10 -1.88 3.89
C TYR A 129 8.84 -1.89 3.02
N ARG A 130 7.65 -1.92 3.61
CA ARG A 130 6.39 -1.81 2.85
C ARG A 130 6.22 -0.46 2.18
N VAL A 131 6.56 0.63 2.87
CA VAL A 131 6.54 1.99 2.29
C VAL A 131 7.51 2.08 1.11
N VAL A 132 8.71 1.51 1.24
CA VAL A 132 9.69 1.45 0.13
C VAL A 132 9.15 0.62 -1.03
N THR A 133 8.55 -0.55 -0.76
CA THR A 133 7.93 -1.37 -1.81
C THR A 133 6.80 -0.61 -2.51
N ALA A 134 5.95 0.11 -1.76
CA ALA A 134 4.89 0.93 -2.34
C ALA A 134 5.46 2.03 -3.25
N ALA A 135 6.48 2.75 -2.77
CA ALA A 135 7.16 3.79 -3.53
C ALA A 135 7.85 3.23 -4.79
N ALA A 136 8.45 2.05 -4.70
CA ALA A 136 9.08 1.37 -5.83
C ALA A 136 8.06 0.95 -6.89
N ILE A 137 6.94 0.34 -6.49
CA ILE A 137 5.85 -0.04 -7.41
C ILE A 137 5.26 1.21 -8.08
N ALA A 138 4.94 2.25 -7.30
CA ALA A 138 4.43 3.50 -7.83
C ALA A 138 5.44 4.13 -8.83
N SER A 139 6.73 4.12 -8.49
CA SER A 139 7.79 4.63 -9.37
C SER A 139 7.90 3.83 -10.66
N LEU A 140 7.82 2.50 -10.60
CA LEU A 140 7.84 1.62 -11.78
C LEU A 140 6.65 1.87 -12.70
N VAL A 141 5.46 2.02 -12.13
CA VAL A 141 4.25 2.36 -12.90
C VAL A 141 4.41 3.72 -13.56
N LEU A 142 4.83 4.74 -12.82
CA LEU A 142 5.05 6.10 -13.36
C LEU A 142 6.15 6.13 -14.42
N LEU A 143 7.25 5.40 -14.23
CA LEU A 143 8.31 5.26 -15.23
C LEU A 143 7.82 4.54 -16.48
N GLY A 144 7.00 3.50 -16.34
CA GLY A 144 6.33 2.86 -17.47
C GLY A 144 5.47 3.87 -18.24
N LEU A 145 4.68 4.69 -17.54
CA LEU A 145 3.91 5.74 -18.19
C LEU A 145 4.79 6.76 -18.90
N ILE A 146 5.93 7.14 -18.32
CA ILE A 146 6.90 8.05 -18.94
C ILE A 146 7.48 7.46 -20.22
N VAL A 147 8.04 6.26 -20.15
CA VAL A 147 8.79 5.65 -21.26
C VAL A 147 7.89 5.31 -22.44
N PHE A 148 6.67 4.85 -22.18
CA PHE A 148 5.78 4.37 -23.23
C PHE A 148 4.78 5.42 -23.73
N PHE A 149 4.40 6.41 -22.90
CA PHE A 149 3.24 7.26 -23.20
C PHE A 149 3.43 8.77 -22.95
N ALA A 150 4.48 9.21 -22.26
CA ALA A 150 4.59 10.63 -21.92
C ALA A 150 5.13 11.49 -23.06
N LYS A 151 4.43 12.60 -23.31
CA LYS A 151 4.96 13.75 -24.08
C LYS A 151 5.98 14.53 -23.22
N PRO A 152 6.89 15.31 -23.83
CA PRO A 152 7.93 16.05 -23.10
C PRO A 152 7.40 16.94 -21.97
N GLU A 153 6.21 17.51 -22.17
CA GLU A 153 5.51 18.39 -21.23
C GLU A 153 5.02 17.65 -19.97
N ALA A 154 4.62 16.37 -20.11
CA ALA A 154 4.09 15.55 -19.02
C ALA A 154 5.19 14.85 -18.19
N GLN A 155 6.38 14.69 -18.78
CA GLN A 155 7.48 13.96 -18.17
C GLN A 155 7.96 14.61 -16.87
N GLN A 156 8.04 15.94 -16.81
CA GLN A 156 8.44 16.64 -15.57
C GLN A 156 7.44 16.44 -14.44
N THR A 157 6.14 16.48 -14.73
CA THR A 157 5.08 16.24 -13.74
C THR A 157 5.15 14.83 -13.18
N LEU A 158 5.33 13.82 -14.03
CA LEU A 158 5.44 12.42 -13.58
C LEU A 158 6.72 12.16 -12.77
N LEU A 159 7.85 12.76 -13.17
CA LEU A 159 9.10 12.69 -12.39
C LEU A 159 8.98 13.38 -11.03
N TRP A 160 8.24 14.49 -10.95
CA TRP A 160 7.95 15.16 -9.69
C TRP A 160 7.17 14.26 -8.73
N TRP A 161 6.19 13.50 -9.23
CA TRP A 161 5.48 12.49 -8.44
C TRP A 161 6.39 11.36 -7.97
N ILE A 162 7.35 10.91 -8.77
CA ILE A 162 8.35 9.93 -8.33
C ILE A 162 9.18 10.52 -7.17
N GLY A 163 9.68 11.75 -7.31
CA GLY A 163 10.48 12.42 -6.28
C GLY A 163 9.73 12.54 -4.94
N ARG A 164 8.43 12.89 -4.98
CA ARG A 164 7.58 12.96 -3.78
C ARG A 164 7.44 11.61 -3.07
N ALA A 165 7.36 10.50 -3.80
CA ALA A 165 7.18 9.17 -3.21
C ALA A 165 8.41 8.81 -2.36
N TRP A 166 9.60 9.06 -2.93
CA TRP A 166 10.86 8.83 -2.26
C TRP A 166 11.11 9.82 -1.12
N ALA A 167 10.69 11.07 -1.25
CA ALA A 167 10.74 12.04 -0.14
C ALA A 167 9.89 11.58 1.04
N ILE A 168 8.67 11.09 0.79
CA ILE A 168 7.80 10.52 1.83
C ILE A 168 8.45 9.28 2.45
N ALA A 169 8.98 8.37 1.65
CA ALA A 169 9.66 7.16 2.15
C ALA A 169 10.90 7.47 3.01
N GLY A 170 11.67 8.49 2.62
CA GLY A 170 12.81 8.99 3.37
C GLY A 170 12.40 9.69 4.68
N LEU A 171 11.34 10.49 4.65
CA LEU A 171 10.78 11.10 5.86
C LEU A 171 10.31 10.02 6.84
N TRP A 172 9.64 8.99 6.34
CA TRP A 172 9.18 7.86 7.14
C TRP A 172 10.33 7.04 7.73
N LEU A 173 11.46 6.94 7.02
CA LEU A 173 12.69 6.32 7.54
C LEU A 173 13.21 7.06 8.79
N LEU A 174 13.21 8.40 8.73
CA LEU A 174 13.65 9.26 9.83
C LEU A 174 12.75 9.12 11.05
N PHE A 175 11.43 9.19 10.85
CA PHE A 175 10.46 9.16 11.96
C PHE A 175 10.19 7.76 12.53
N GLY A 176 10.43 6.69 11.78
CA GLY A 176 10.21 5.33 12.25
C GLY A 176 11.52 4.65 12.68
N PRO A 177 12.19 3.88 11.80
CA PRO A 177 13.32 3.03 12.17
C PRO A 177 14.50 3.76 12.83
N LEU A 178 14.84 4.96 12.36
CA LEU A 178 15.97 5.74 12.87
C LEU A 178 15.69 6.30 14.27
N PHE A 179 14.50 6.86 14.49
CA PHE A 179 14.11 7.40 15.80
C PHE A 179 14.01 6.31 16.88
N GLU A 180 13.51 5.12 16.53
CA GLU A 180 13.47 3.98 17.47
C GLU A 180 14.86 3.41 17.79
N SER A 181 15.80 3.51 16.86
CA SER A 181 17.19 3.11 17.09
C SER A 181 17.93 4.08 18.01
N GLY A 182 17.65 5.39 17.92
CA GLY A 182 18.20 6.40 18.84
C GLY A 182 17.76 6.22 20.30
N LYS A 183 16.46 5.99 20.54
CA LYS A 183 15.93 5.78 21.90
C LYS A 183 16.49 4.54 22.63
N SER A 184 16.86 3.52 21.88
CA SER A 184 17.41 2.27 22.45
C SER A 184 18.87 2.41 22.88
N ALA A 185 19.63 3.34 22.28
CA ALA A 185 21.01 3.63 22.66
C ALA A 185 21.05 4.40 24.00
N GLU A 186 20.14 5.34 24.18
CA GLU A 186 20.04 6.16 25.39
C GLU A 186 19.61 5.35 26.64
N GLN A 187 18.74 4.35 26.46
CA GLN A 187 18.31 3.46 27.55
C GLN A 187 19.40 2.47 28.03
N ARG A 188 20.47 2.24 27.26
CA ARG A 188 21.60 1.39 27.68
C ARG A 188 22.63 2.10 28.56
N SER A 189 22.60 3.44 28.63
CA SER A 189 23.60 4.24 29.35
C SER A 189 23.36 4.63 30.82
N PRO A 190 22.29 4.27 31.57
CA PRO A 190 22.21 4.65 32.98
C PRO A 190 22.95 3.71 33.96
N GLY A 191 23.45 2.55 33.51
CA GLY A 191 23.87 1.46 34.43
C GLY A 191 25.35 1.09 34.44
N ALA A 192 26.17 1.62 33.52
CA ALA A 192 27.59 1.26 33.43
C ALA A 192 28.49 2.07 34.39
N GLU A 193 28.02 3.21 34.88
CA GLU A 193 28.80 4.13 35.72
C GLU A 193 28.71 3.80 37.22
N ALA A 194 27.69 3.05 37.66
CA ALA A 194 27.50 2.69 39.07
C ALA A 194 28.34 1.48 39.53
N ARG A 195 29.07 0.79 38.64
CA ARG A 195 29.90 -0.38 39.00
C ARG A 195 31.40 -0.11 39.02
N SER A 196 31.87 1.09 38.68
CA SER A 196 33.31 1.40 38.68
C SER A 196 33.77 2.20 39.91
N ASN A 197 32.88 2.57 40.83
CA ASN A 197 33.21 3.37 42.02
C ASN A 197 33.10 2.60 43.34
N GLY A 198 33.32 1.28 43.30
CA GLY A 198 33.21 0.39 44.45
C GLY A 198 34.24 -0.74 44.41
N GLY A 199 35.50 -0.41 44.12
CA GLY A 199 36.65 -1.31 44.17
C GLY A 199 37.81 -0.66 44.90
#